data_AF-A0AAP3E6G8-F1
#
_entry.id   AF-A0AAP3E6G8-F1
#
_cell.length_a   1.000
_cell.length_b   1.000
_cell.length_c   1.000
_cell.angle_alpha   90.00
_cell.angle_beta   90.00
_cell.angle_gamma   90.00
#
_symmetry.space_group_name_H-M   'P 1'
#
loop_
_entity.id
_entity.type
_entity.pdbx_description
1 polymer ?
#
loop_
_entity_poly.entity_id
_entity_poly.type
_entity_poly.pdbx_seq_one_letter_code
_entity_poly.pdbx_strand_id
1 'polypeptide(L)'
;MTTSNGTERYVILADVIDSSAVEDRSEFRTTLSTGLEQVNDEFSADIHTDFELLKGIDEFGGVLTSLSRVYELLATIIEACHPTMVRFAVAGGQIDVEPSNEIHQLGGEAFHRADTLLTAVEADDLYCYVDTGRPVDTLLAISMNLLLLQRAGWTPRQADVVRAYERHGTQAAAASELGVRQQAVSKSLHQIDYFQTKRLRDHLLDVLPAIYF
;
A
#
# COMPACT_ATOMS: atom_id res chain seq x y z
N MET A 1 -3.93 -23.12 -30.75
CA MET A 1 -4.22 -23.01 -29.31
C MET A 1 -2.88 -23.10 -28.60
N THR A 2 -2.20 -21.96 -28.47
CA THR A 2 -1.00 -21.82 -27.67
C THR A 2 -1.47 -21.81 -26.22
N THR A 3 -1.24 -22.90 -25.50
CA THR A 3 -1.38 -22.96 -24.05
C THR A 3 -0.44 -21.90 -23.47
N SER A 4 -0.97 -20.79 -22.94
CA SER A 4 -0.14 -19.86 -22.18
C SER A 4 0.34 -20.61 -20.96
N ASN A 5 1.66 -20.71 -20.82
CA ASN A 5 2.29 -21.36 -19.69
C ASN A 5 2.43 -20.34 -18.55
N GLY A 6 1.32 -19.69 -18.19
CA GLY A 6 1.29 -18.66 -17.16
C GLY A 6 1.22 -19.25 -15.76
N THR A 7 1.57 -18.44 -14.77
CA THR A 7 1.31 -18.78 -13.36
C THR A 7 0.35 -17.76 -12.75
N GLU A 8 -0.64 -18.23 -12.00
CA GLU A 8 -1.59 -17.35 -11.32
C GLU A 8 -0.91 -16.61 -10.15
N ARG A 9 -0.96 -15.27 -10.20
CA ARG A 9 -0.32 -14.36 -9.24
C ARG A 9 -1.17 -13.10 -9.07
N TYR A 10 -0.76 -12.27 -8.12
CA TYR A 10 -1.32 -10.93 -7.93
C TYR A 10 -0.29 -9.88 -8.29
N VAL A 11 -0.61 -9.01 -9.23
CA VAL A 11 0.23 -7.86 -9.61
C VAL A 11 -0.26 -6.63 -8.86
N ILE A 12 0.68 -5.90 -8.24
CA ILE A 12 0.43 -4.58 -7.68
C ILE A 12 1.20 -3.58 -8.52
N LEU A 13 0.47 -2.65 -9.15
CA LEU A 13 1.04 -1.44 -9.74
C LEU A 13 0.61 -0.24 -8.90
N ALA A 14 1.51 0.73 -8.80
CA ALA A 14 1.29 1.90 -7.99
C ALA A 14 1.86 3.16 -8.64
N ASP A 15 1.20 4.28 -8.36
CA ASP A 15 1.62 5.61 -8.79
C ASP A 15 1.58 6.61 -7.63
N VAL A 16 2.61 7.45 -7.52
CA VAL A 16 2.71 8.51 -6.51
C VAL A 16 1.87 9.71 -6.95
N ILE A 17 0.88 10.08 -6.14
CA ILE A 17 -0.02 11.19 -6.42
C ILE A 17 0.76 12.51 -6.45
N ASP A 18 0.57 13.31 -7.49
CA ASP A 18 1.22 14.61 -7.67
C ASP A 18 2.76 14.55 -7.50
N SER A 19 3.39 13.48 -7.99
CA SER A 19 4.85 13.28 -7.94
C SER A 19 5.66 14.47 -8.49
N SER A 20 5.07 15.21 -9.43
CA SER A 20 5.65 16.43 -10.02
C SER A 20 5.78 17.61 -9.04
N ALA A 21 5.01 17.62 -7.94
CA ALA A 21 5.06 18.63 -6.89
C ALA A 21 6.11 18.34 -5.80
N VAL A 22 6.78 17.17 -5.87
CA VAL A 22 7.85 16.81 -4.94
C VAL A 22 9.07 17.70 -5.18
N GLU A 23 9.44 18.50 -4.17
CA GLU A 23 10.57 19.43 -4.26
C GLU A 23 11.92 18.71 -4.35
N ASP A 24 12.21 17.82 -3.40
CA ASP A 24 13.43 17.00 -3.42
C ASP A 24 13.14 15.58 -3.95
N ARG A 25 13.16 15.46 -5.27
CA ARG A 25 12.94 14.20 -5.98
C ARG A 25 14.00 13.13 -5.66
N SER A 26 15.22 13.53 -5.30
CA SER A 26 16.31 12.61 -5.01
C SER A 26 16.15 11.99 -3.62
N GLU A 27 15.84 12.82 -2.63
CA GLU A 27 15.52 12.36 -1.27
C GLU A 27 14.27 11.46 -1.29
N PHE A 28 13.20 11.91 -1.95
CA PHE A 28 11.98 11.11 -2.07
C PHE A 28 12.24 9.74 -2.69
N ARG A 29 13.00 9.69 -3.80
CA ARG A 29 13.36 8.41 -4.44
C ARG A 29 14.13 7.49 -3.49
N THR A 30 15.03 8.05 -2.69
CA THR A 30 15.84 7.28 -1.72
C THR A 30 14.95 6.70 -0.62
N THR A 31 14.04 7.51 -0.07
CA THR A 31 13.07 7.08 0.95
C THR A 31 12.11 6.03 0.41
N LEU A 32 11.55 6.23 -0.79
CA LEU A 32 10.70 5.25 -1.44
C LEU A 32 11.45 3.94 -1.68
N SER A 33 12.67 3.98 -2.24
CA SER A 33 13.46 2.77 -2.49
C SER A 33 13.73 1.99 -1.19
N THR A 34 14.07 2.70 -0.11
CA THR A 34 14.25 2.09 1.22
C THR A 34 12.95 1.45 1.74
N GLY A 35 11.80 2.10 1.50
CA GLY A 35 10.49 1.56 1.84
C GLY A 35 10.12 0.31 1.05
N LEU A 36 10.46 0.27 -0.25
CA LEU A 36 10.26 -0.92 -1.08
C LEU A 36 11.18 -2.08 -0.64
N GLU A 37 12.44 -1.79 -0.30
CA GLU A 37 13.36 -2.78 0.29
C GLU A 37 12.80 -3.35 1.61
N GLN A 38 12.27 -2.49 2.49
CA GLN A 38 11.62 -2.93 3.72
C GLN A 38 10.42 -3.85 3.43
N VAL A 39 9.61 -3.53 2.42
CA VAL A 39 8.50 -4.38 2.00
C VAL A 39 8.99 -5.74 1.51
N ASN A 40 10.02 -5.75 0.66
CA ASN A 40 10.58 -6.97 0.11
C ASN A 40 11.12 -7.89 1.22
N ASP A 41 11.78 -7.32 2.23
CA ASP A 41 12.28 -8.06 3.38
C ASP A 41 11.14 -8.59 4.29
N GLU A 42 10.22 -7.71 4.70
CA GLU A 42 9.17 -8.02 5.69
C GLU A 42 8.09 -8.97 5.15
N PHE A 43 7.81 -8.90 3.85
CA PHE A 43 6.75 -9.67 3.18
C PHE A 43 7.30 -10.68 2.17
N SER A 44 8.59 -11.03 2.24
CA SER A 44 9.25 -11.99 1.34
C SER A 44 8.51 -13.32 1.15
N ALA A 45 7.78 -13.78 2.17
CA ALA A 45 6.97 -15.01 2.08
C ALA A 45 5.72 -14.88 1.17
N ASP A 46 5.20 -13.66 1.03
CA ASP A 46 4.03 -13.33 0.22
C ASP A 46 4.42 -12.75 -1.15
N ILE A 47 5.71 -12.51 -1.40
CA ILE A 47 6.24 -11.88 -2.61
C ILE A 47 6.78 -12.94 -3.57
N HIS A 48 6.35 -12.87 -4.82
CA HIS A 48 6.92 -13.61 -5.94
C HIS A 48 8.04 -12.83 -6.60
N THR A 49 7.80 -11.55 -6.87
CA THR A 49 8.72 -10.63 -7.53
C THR A 49 8.76 -9.34 -6.74
N ASP A 50 9.98 -8.94 -6.37
CA ASP A 50 10.25 -7.79 -5.52
C ASP A 50 9.59 -6.51 -6.04
N PHE A 51 9.21 -5.65 -5.10
CA PHE A 51 8.76 -4.31 -5.39
C PHE A 51 9.93 -3.45 -5.86
N GLU A 52 9.80 -2.87 -7.05
CA GLU A 52 10.82 -2.03 -7.67
C GLU A 52 10.19 -0.82 -8.36
N LEU A 53 11.00 0.24 -8.52
CA LEU A 53 10.64 1.36 -9.38
C LEU A 53 10.59 0.89 -10.84
N LEU A 54 9.47 1.12 -11.51
CA LEU A 54 9.26 0.74 -12.90
C LEU A 54 9.68 1.85 -13.86
N LYS A 55 9.18 3.06 -13.61
CA LYS A 55 9.41 4.21 -14.47
C LYS A 55 9.40 5.49 -13.65
N GLY A 56 10.36 6.37 -13.93
CA GLY A 56 10.46 7.65 -13.22
C GLY A 56 10.77 7.46 -11.73
N ILE A 57 10.04 8.18 -10.89
CA ILE A 57 10.16 8.11 -9.42
C ILE A 57 8.81 7.81 -8.75
N ASP A 58 7.78 7.60 -9.56
CA ASP A 58 6.38 7.65 -9.22
C ASP A 58 5.69 6.33 -9.52
N GLU A 59 6.05 5.66 -10.62
CA GLU A 59 5.54 4.33 -10.94
C GLU A 59 6.45 3.23 -10.35
N PHE A 60 5.83 2.32 -9.59
CA PHE A 60 6.47 1.14 -9.05
C PHE A 60 5.49 -0.02 -8.95
N GLY A 61 5.99 -1.23 -8.74
CA GLY A 61 5.13 -2.38 -8.59
C GLY A 61 5.88 -3.60 -8.10
N GLY A 62 5.12 -4.63 -7.74
CA GLY A 62 5.60 -5.92 -7.28
C GLY A 62 4.61 -7.02 -7.65
N VAL A 63 5.01 -8.28 -7.51
CA VAL A 63 4.14 -9.44 -7.73
C VAL A 63 4.05 -10.27 -6.45
N LEU A 64 2.84 -10.57 -6.02
CA LEU A 64 2.55 -11.34 -4.82
C LEU A 64 2.08 -12.77 -5.15
N THR A 65 2.40 -13.69 -4.25
CA THR A 65 1.83 -15.05 -4.18
C THR A 65 0.55 -15.08 -3.33
N SER A 66 0.36 -14.16 -2.39
CA SER A 66 -0.84 -14.04 -1.56
C SER A 66 -1.20 -12.58 -1.27
N LEU A 67 -2.49 -12.29 -1.07
CA LEU A 67 -2.99 -10.99 -0.61
C LEU A 67 -3.29 -10.95 0.90
N SER A 68 -2.92 -11.99 1.65
CA SER A 68 -3.24 -12.12 3.09
C SER A 68 -2.77 -10.94 3.93
N ARG A 69 -1.66 -10.31 3.54
CA ARG A 69 -1.03 -9.16 4.23
C ARG A 69 -1.03 -7.88 3.39
N VAL A 70 -1.87 -7.80 2.36
CA VAL A 70 -1.83 -6.69 1.38
C VAL A 70 -2.00 -5.31 2.03
N TYR A 71 -2.87 -5.17 3.03
CA TYR A 71 -3.04 -3.88 3.70
C TYR A 71 -1.77 -3.42 4.42
N GLU A 72 -1.10 -4.32 5.14
CA GLU A 72 0.13 -4.00 5.89
C GLU A 72 1.23 -3.56 4.92
N LEU A 73 1.38 -4.30 3.81
CA LEU A 73 2.32 -3.99 2.75
C LEU A 73 2.08 -2.59 2.16
N LEU A 74 0.84 -2.29 1.73
CA LEU A 74 0.51 -0.98 1.18
C LEU A 74 0.70 0.14 2.22
N ALA A 75 0.38 -0.13 3.49
CA ALA A 75 0.57 0.84 4.56
C ALA A 75 2.05 1.19 4.80
N THR A 76 2.96 0.21 4.69
CA THR A 76 4.42 0.45 4.74
C THR A 76 4.88 1.35 3.59
N ILE A 77 4.37 1.11 2.37
CA ILE A 77 4.69 1.95 1.21
C ILE A 77 4.18 3.38 1.39
N ILE A 78 2.93 3.54 1.83
CA ILE A 78 2.34 4.86 2.08
C ILE A 78 3.14 5.63 3.15
N GLU A 79 3.66 4.94 4.16
CA GLU A 79 4.51 5.55 5.16
C GLU A 79 5.82 6.08 4.55
N ALA A 80 6.45 5.31 3.66
CA ALA A 80 7.64 5.74 2.95
C ALA A 80 7.39 6.93 2.00
N CYS A 81 6.17 7.07 1.48
CA CYS A 81 5.81 8.18 0.60
C CYS A 81 5.34 9.45 1.32
N HIS A 82 5.06 9.39 2.64
CA HIS A 82 4.52 10.53 3.38
C HIS A 82 5.40 11.79 3.23
N PRO A 83 4.83 12.99 3.01
CA PRO A 83 3.41 13.34 3.08
C PRO A 83 2.59 13.07 1.82
N THR A 84 3.22 12.55 0.76
CA THR A 84 2.56 12.22 -0.49
C THR A 84 1.79 10.91 -0.37
N MET A 85 0.66 10.82 -1.06
CA MET A 85 -0.16 9.60 -1.13
C MET A 85 0.14 8.81 -2.40
N VAL A 86 -0.33 7.57 -2.44
CA VAL A 86 -0.09 6.63 -3.54
C VAL A 86 -1.42 6.03 -3.99
N ARG A 87 -1.58 5.84 -5.30
CA ARG A 87 -2.65 5.04 -5.90
C ARG A 87 -2.16 3.62 -6.15
N PHE A 88 -3.01 2.64 -5.90
CA PHE A 88 -2.70 1.22 -6.05
C PHE A 88 -3.73 0.53 -6.95
N ALA A 89 -3.24 -0.32 -7.83
CA ALA A 89 -4.01 -1.27 -8.60
C ALA A 89 -3.55 -2.68 -8.23
N VAL A 90 -4.48 -3.50 -7.72
CA VAL A 90 -4.22 -4.90 -7.34
C VAL A 90 -5.00 -5.80 -8.28
N ALA A 91 -4.30 -6.53 -9.14
CA ALA A 91 -4.91 -7.41 -10.14
C ALA A 91 -4.50 -8.87 -9.93
N GLY A 92 -5.45 -9.80 -10.00
CA GLY A 92 -5.17 -11.24 -10.04
C GLY A 92 -5.25 -11.78 -11.46
N GLY A 93 -4.37 -12.72 -11.80
CA GLY A 93 -4.43 -13.40 -13.10
C GLY A 93 -3.13 -14.11 -13.45
N GLN A 94 -3.04 -14.54 -14.70
CA GLN A 94 -1.83 -15.16 -15.23
C GLN A 94 -0.74 -14.11 -15.47
N ILE A 95 0.47 -14.38 -14.99
CA ILE A 95 1.69 -13.69 -15.42
C ILE A 95 2.49 -14.60 -16.35
N ASP A 96 3.21 -14.00 -17.30
CA ASP A 96 4.11 -14.72 -18.19
C ASP A 96 5.31 -15.28 -17.41
N VAL A 97 5.81 -16.45 -17.82
CA VAL A 97 7.00 -17.06 -17.22
C VAL A 97 8.22 -16.50 -17.92
N GLU A 98 8.99 -15.68 -17.20
CA GLU A 98 10.26 -15.13 -17.67
C GLU A 98 11.46 -15.78 -16.95
N PRO A 99 12.64 -15.83 -17.59
CA PRO A 99 13.86 -16.34 -16.95
C PRO A 99 14.40 -15.44 -15.83
N SER A 100 14.15 -14.13 -15.92
CA SER A 100 14.46 -13.17 -14.88
C SER A 100 13.25 -12.98 -13.98
N ASN A 101 13.50 -12.74 -12.69
CA ASN A 101 12.45 -12.37 -11.74
C ASN A 101 12.42 -10.85 -11.57
N GLU A 102 12.64 -10.09 -12.64
CA GLU A 102 12.68 -8.63 -12.62
C GLU A 102 11.36 -8.10 -13.15
N ILE A 103 10.63 -7.32 -12.35
CA ILE A 103 9.25 -6.93 -12.68
C ILE A 103 9.12 -6.20 -14.01
N HIS A 104 10.10 -5.39 -14.39
CA HIS A 104 10.10 -4.63 -15.63
C HIS A 104 10.22 -5.50 -16.89
N GLN A 105 10.51 -6.80 -16.74
CA GLN A 105 10.54 -7.78 -17.82
C GLN A 105 9.28 -8.66 -17.83
N LEU A 106 8.45 -8.60 -16.78
CA LEU A 106 7.23 -9.38 -16.65
C LEU A 106 6.05 -8.76 -17.42
N GLY A 107 5.13 -9.62 -17.81
CA GLY A 107 3.89 -9.26 -18.48
C GLY A 107 2.78 -10.25 -18.17
N GLY A 108 1.69 -10.17 -18.95
CA GLY A 108 0.56 -11.08 -18.86
C GLY A 108 -0.76 -10.39 -18.53
N GLU A 109 -1.81 -11.19 -18.40
CA GLU A 109 -3.17 -10.73 -18.16
C GLU A 109 -3.28 -9.86 -16.90
N ALA A 110 -2.61 -10.28 -15.82
CA ALA A 110 -2.65 -9.56 -14.55
C ALA A 110 -2.05 -8.15 -14.66
N PHE A 111 -0.97 -7.96 -15.44
CA PHE A 111 -0.37 -6.64 -15.68
C PHE A 111 -1.29 -5.74 -16.49
N HIS A 112 -1.86 -6.23 -17.59
CA HIS A 112 -2.82 -5.45 -18.39
C HIS A 112 -4.06 -5.03 -17.58
N ARG A 113 -4.52 -5.91 -16.69
CA ARG A 113 -5.61 -5.61 -15.77
C ARG A 113 -5.20 -4.56 -14.75
N ALA A 114 -4.01 -4.67 -14.16
CA ALA A 114 -3.49 -3.69 -13.22
C ALA A 114 -3.34 -2.30 -13.85
N ASP A 115 -2.84 -2.18 -15.08
CA ASP A 115 -2.76 -0.90 -15.81
C ASP A 115 -4.14 -0.26 -16.00
N THR A 116 -5.12 -1.09 -16.39
CA THR A 116 -6.51 -0.65 -16.57
C THR A 116 -7.11 -0.16 -15.24
N LEU A 117 -6.87 -0.88 -14.15
CA LEU A 117 -7.31 -0.49 -12.81
C LEU A 117 -6.62 0.78 -12.33
N LEU A 118 -5.33 0.96 -12.62
CA LEU A 118 -4.56 2.13 -12.18
C LEU A 118 -5.09 3.39 -12.87
N THR A 119 -5.42 3.30 -14.16
CA THR A 119 -6.08 4.38 -14.90
C THR A 119 -7.47 4.69 -14.33
N ALA A 120 -8.24 3.66 -13.96
CA ALA A 120 -9.59 3.84 -13.41
C ALA A 120 -9.57 4.47 -12.01
N VAL A 121 -8.67 4.04 -11.13
CA VAL A 121 -8.56 4.59 -9.77
C VAL A 121 -8.07 6.04 -9.77
N GLU A 122 -7.21 6.40 -10.74
CA GLU A 122 -6.82 7.78 -10.99
C GLU A 122 -8.02 8.63 -11.43
N ALA A 123 -8.80 8.15 -12.41
CA ALA A 123 -9.94 8.88 -12.95
C ALA A 123 -11.06 9.13 -11.91
N ASP A 124 -11.24 8.21 -10.97
CA ASP A 124 -12.23 8.32 -9.90
C ASP A 124 -11.72 9.09 -8.67
N ASP A 125 -10.47 9.56 -8.69
CA ASP A 125 -9.78 10.23 -7.58
C ASP A 125 -9.82 9.43 -6.26
N LEU A 126 -9.54 8.12 -6.39
CA LEU A 126 -9.45 7.18 -5.28
C LEU A 126 -8.00 6.68 -5.13
N TYR A 127 -7.77 5.81 -4.14
CA TYR A 127 -6.43 5.33 -3.78
C TYR A 127 -6.17 3.86 -4.08
N CYS A 128 -7.21 3.02 -4.16
CA CYS A 128 -6.98 1.58 -4.38
C CYS A 128 -8.12 0.92 -5.13
N TYR A 129 -7.82 0.23 -6.22
CA TYR A 129 -8.74 -0.74 -6.83
C TYR A 129 -8.17 -2.15 -6.82
N VAL A 130 -9.08 -3.12 -6.73
CA VAL A 130 -8.78 -4.55 -6.65
C VAL A 130 -9.64 -5.29 -7.66
N ASP A 131 -9.04 -6.13 -8.49
CA ASP A 131 -9.71 -7.10 -9.36
C ASP A 131 -8.89 -8.38 -9.44
N THR A 132 -9.24 -9.34 -8.59
CA THR A 132 -8.71 -10.71 -8.57
C THR A 132 -9.68 -11.71 -9.18
N GLY A 133 -10.78 -11.24 -9.79
CA GLY A 133 -11.89 -12.07 -10.23
C GLY A 133 -12.76 -12.62 -9.10
N ARG A 134 -12.64 -12.11 -7.86
CA ARG A 134 -13.37 -12.58 -6.69
C ARG A 134 -14.49 -11.60 -6.32
N PRO A 135 -15.67 -12.08 -5.89
CA PRO A 135 -16.78 -11.19 -5.49
C PRO A 135 -16.47 -10.23 -4.34
N VAL A 136 -15.45 -10.55 -3.53
CA VAL A 136 -15.04 -9.75 -2.37
C VAL A 136 -14.17 -8.56 -2.74
N ASP A 137 -13.65 -8.49 -3.97
CA ASP A 137 -12.68 -7.48 -4.39
C ASP A 137 -13.23 -6.05 -4.23
N THR A 138 -14.49 -5.83 -4.61
CA THR A 138 -15.15 -4.53 -4.43
C THR A 138 -15.25 -4.13 -2.95
N LEU A 139 -15.56 -5.09 -2.06
CA LEU A 139 -15.64 -4.82 -0.62
C LEU A 139 -14.25 -4.53 -0.02
N LEU A 140 -13.22 -5.23 -0.51
CA LEU A 140 -11.83 -4.96 -0.12
C LEU A 140 -11.45 -3.56 -0.57
N ALA A 141 -11.61 -3.22 -1.85
CA ALA A 141 -11.30 -1.89 -2.38
C ALA A 141 -12.03 -0.76 -1.63
N ILE A 142 -13.33 -0.92 -1.32
CA ILE A 142 -14.09 0.06 -0.51
C ILE A 142 -13.45 0.22 0.87
N SER A 143 -13.13 -0.89 1.54
CA SER A 143 -12.53 -0.87 2.87
C SER A 143 -11.15 -0.19 2.87
N MET A 144 -10.30 -0.51 1.87
CA MET A 144 -9.01 0.13 1.66
C MET A 144 -9.18 1.64 1.47
N ASN A 145 -10.04 2.07 0.54
CA ASN A 145 -10.23 3.49 0.25
C ASN A 145 -10.75 4.28 1.45
N LEU A 146 -11.66 3.72 2.26
CA LEU A 146 -12.14 4.41 3.46
C LEU A 146 -11.02 4.63 4.48
N LEU A 147 -10.14 3.64 4.68
CA LEU A 147 -8.97 3.78 5.55
C LEU A 147 -7.97 4.80 4.99
N LEU A 148 -7.76 4.80 3.67
CA LEU A 148 -6.83 5.71 2.99
C LEU A 148 -7.33 7.16 2.93
N LEU A 149 -8.63 7.38 2.69
CA LEU A 149 -9.28 8.69 2.78
C LEU A 149 -9.13 9.28 4.18
N GLN A 150 -9.35 8.46 5.21
CA GLN A 150 -9.18 8.90 6.59
C GLN A 150 -7.72 9.31 6.88
N ARG A 151 -6.75 8.56 6.34
CA ARG A 151 -5.32 8.85 6.47
C ARG A 151 -4.88 10.10 5.69
N ALA A 152 -5.37 10.27 4.46
CA ALA A 152 -5.09 11.44 3.63
C ALA A 152 -5.59 12.76 4.25
N GLY A 153 -6.62 12.68 5.10
CA GLY A 153 -7.14 13.82 5.85
C GLY A 153 -6.27 14.26 7.04
N TRP A 154 -5.20 13.54 7.38
CA TRP A 154 -4.36 13.88 8.53
C TRP A 154 -3.47 15.09 8.23
N THR A 155 -3.40 16.00 9.20
CA THR A 155 -2.33 17.00 9.24
C THR A 155 -0.97 16.31 9.50
N PRO A 156 0.16 16.92 9.10
CA PRO A 156 1.49 16.38 9.42
C PRO A 156 1.67 16.07 10.91
N ARG A 157 1.12 16.95 11.77
CA ARG A 157 1.15 16.77 13.22
C ARG A 157 0.37 15.54 13.69
N GLN A 158 -0.80 15.27 13.10
CA GLN A 158 -1.60 14.08 13.42
C GLN A 158 -0.88 12.81 12.98
N ALA A 159 -0.27 12.81 11.78
CA ALA A 159 0.56 11.71 11.31
C ALA A 159 1.72 11.41 12.29
N ASP A 160 2.43 12.45 12.77
CA ASP A 160 3.48 12.28 13.79
C ASP A 160 2.96 11.67 15.09
N VAL A 161 1.77 12.09 15.53
CA VAL A 161 1.14 11.52 16.72
C VAL A 161 0.82 10.04 16.53
N VAL A 162 0.24 9.67 15.39
CA VAL A 162 -0.09 8.27 15.08
C VAL A 162 1.18 7.43 15.00
N ARG A 163 2.20 7.86 14.26
CA ARG A 163 3.50 7.18 14.18
C ARG A 163 4.12 6.92 15.55
N ALA A 164 4.22 7.95 16.38
CA ALA A 164 4.79 7.82 17.72
C ALA A 164 3.97 6.87 18.59
N TYR A 165 2.64 6.89 18.47
CA TYR A 165 1.77 5.97 19.18
C TYR A 165 1.95 4.52 18.71
N GLU A 166 2.00 4.27 17.40
CA GLU A 166 2.17 2.92 16.85
C GLU A 166 3.54 2.32 17.19
N ARG A 167 4.59 3.15 17.24
CA ARG A 167 5.94 2.72 17.64
C ARG A 167 6.04 2.31 19.11
N HIS A 168 5.39 3.04 20.01
CA HIS A 168 5.56 2.84 21.47
C HIS A 168 4.40 2.13 22.16
N GLY A 169 3.25 2.02 21.50
CA GLY A 169 2.04 1.38 22.02
C GLY A 169 1.32 2.14 23.14
N THR A 170 1.86 3.27 23.63
CA THR A 170 1.22 4.06 24.70
C THR A 170 1.26 5.56 24.41
N GLN A 171 0.19 6.27 24.78
CA GLN A 171 0.11 7.73 24.61
C GLN A 171 1.15 8.47 25.45
N ALA A 172 1.55 7.93 26.60
CA ALA A 172 2.56 8.53 27.48
C ALA A 172 3.95 8.48 26.84
N ALA A 173 4.33 7.33 26.27
CA ALA A 173 5.61 7.19 25.58
C ALA A 173 5.64 8.03 24.29
N ALA A 174 4.55 8.03 23.50
CA ALA A 174 4.43 8.89 22.33
C ALA A 174 4.55 10.38 22.69
N ALA A 175 3.94 10.80 23.80
CA ALA A 175 4.05 12.18 24.30
C ALA A 175 5.48 12.54 24.71
N SER A 176 6.20 11.59 25.32
CA SER A 176 7.61 11.75 25.69
C SER A 176 8.50 11.93 24.46
N GLU A 177 8.31 11.14 23.40
CA GLU A 177 9.04 11.31 22.14
C GLU A 177 8.75 12.68 21.51
N LEU A 178 7.48 13.06 21.47
CA LEU A 178 7.03 14.27 20.78
C LEU A 178 7.23 15.56 21.60
N GLY A 179 7.74 15.48 22.83
CA GLY A 179 7.92 16.64 23.71
C GLY A 179 6.61 17.36 24.06
N VAL A 180 5.49 16.64 24.10
CA VAL A 180 4.16 17.21 24.41
C VAL A 180 3.53 16.55 25.64
N ARG A 181 2.39 17.10 26.10
CA ARG A 181 1.59 16.45 27.14
C ARG A 181 0.81 15.27 26.56
N GLN A 182 0.64 14.20 27.34
CA GLN A 182 -0.19 13.04 26.97
C GLN A 182 -1.61 13.44 26.51
N GLN A 183 -2.20 14.46 27.15
CA GLN A 183 -3.52 14.99 26.77
C GLN A 183 -3.56 15.51 25.32
N ALA A 184 -2.45 16.06 24.80
CA ALA A 184 -2.37 16.52 23.42
C ALA A 184 -2.37 15.34 22.44
N VAL A 185 -1.63 14.27 22.77
CA VAL A 185 -1.65 12.99 22.03
C VAL A 185 -3.06 12.40 22.03
N SER A 186 -3.69 12.28 23.20
CA SER A 186 -5.06 11.77 23.33
C SER A 186 -6.05 12.57 22.49
N LYS A 187 -5.98 13.90 22.53
CA LYS A 187 -6.87 14.77 21.75
C LYS A 187 -6.67 14.57 20.26
N SER A 188 -5.42 14.50 19.80
CA SER A 188 -5.10 14.30 18.39
C SER A 188 -5.61 12.96 17.87
N LEU A 189 -5.37 11.85 18.60
CA LEU A 189 -5.87 10.52 18.24
C LEU A 189 -7.41 10.46 18.23
N HIS A 190 -8.07 11.15 19.17
CA HIS A 190 -9.52 11.21 19.22
C HIS A 190 -10.12 12.01 18.07
N GLN A 191 -9.50 13.12 17.67
CA GLN A 191 -9.98 13.98 16.57
C GLN A 191 -10.02 13.28 15.20
N ILE A 192 -9.25 12.21 15.03
CA ILE A 192 -9.21 11.42 13.79
C ILE A 192 -9.84 10.04 13.96
N ASP A 193 -10.54 9.79 15.08
CA ASP A 193 -11.16 8.49 15.39
C ASP A 193 -10.19 7.31 15.33
N TYR A 194 -8.92 7.53 15.69
CA TYR A 194 -7.84 6.56 15.46
C TYR A 194 -8.16 5.17 16.03
N PHE A 195 -8.74 5.08 17.23
CA PHE A 195 -9.02 3.79 17.85
C PHE A 195 -10.16 3.03 17.17
N GLN A 196 -11.15 3.73 16.63
CA GLN A 196 -12.24 3.10 15.88
C GLN A 196 -11.72 2.62 14.53
N THR A 197 -10.98 3.46 13.82
CA THR A 197 -10.34 3.10 12.54
C THR A 197 -9.35 1.95 12.71
N LYS A 198 -8.55 1.96 13.78
CA LYS A 198 -7.65 0.84 14.12
C LYS A 198 -8.41 -0.46 14.30
N ARG A 199 -9.55 -0.48 15.00
CA ARG A 199 -10.36 -1.71 15.15
C ARG A 199 -10.89 -2.22 13.81
N LEU A 200 -11.34 -1.31 12.94
CA LEU A 200 -11.80 -1.68 11.60
C LEU A 200 -10.66 -2.25 10.75
N ARG A 201 -9.47 -1.65 10.83
CA ARG A 201 -8.24 -2.17 10.23
C ARG A 201 -7.91 -3.55 10.78
N ASP A 202 -7.91 -3.73 12.09
CA ASP A 202 -7.58 -5.01 12.73
C ASP A 202 -8.56 -6.12 12.27
N HIS A 203 -9.87 -5.82 12.15
CA HIS A 203 -10.83 -6.77 11.58
C HIS A 203 -10.57 -7.10 10.11
N LEU A 204 -10.14 -6.10 9.31
CA LEU A 204 -9.76 -6.34 7.91
C LEU A 204 -8.58 -7.32 7.84
N LEU A 205 -7.56 -7.10 8.67
CA LEU A 205 -6.37 -7.95 8.77
C LEU A 205 -6.71 -9.38 9.22
N ASP A 206 -7.67 -9.54 10.14
CA ASP A 206 -8.09 -10.86 10.60
C ASP A 206 -8.81 -11.67 9.50
N VAL A 207 -9.49 -10.99 8.57
CA VAL A 207 -10.33 -11.63 7.53
C VAL A 207 -9.53 -11.93 6.25
N LEU A 208 -8.54 -11.10 5.90
CA LEU A 208 -7.77 -11.26 4.67
C LEU A 208 -7.10 -12.63 4.52
N PRO A 209 -6.45 -13.22 5.54
CA PRO A 209 -5.91 -14.57 5.46
C PRO A 209 -6.99 -15.61 5.14
N ALA A 210 -8.18 -15.53 5.74
CA ALA A 210 -9.24 -16.49 5.46
C ALA A 210 -9.77 -16.43 4.02
N ILE A 211 -9.56 -15.31 3.32
CA ILE A 211 -9.95 -15.13 1.93
C ILE A 211 -8.83 -15.61 0.99
N TYR A 212 -7.58 -15.25 1.28
CA TYR A 212 -6.45 -15.39 0.34
C TYR A 212 -5.37 -16.41 0.77
N PHE A 213 -5.71 -17.36 1.67
CA PHE A 213 -4.95 -18.59 1.93
C PHE A 213 -5.17 -19.66 0.85
#